data_AF-A0A7V4SZM7-F1
#
_entry.id   AF-A0A7V4SZM7-F1
#
_cell.length_a   1.000
_cell.length_b   1.000
_cell.length_c   1.000
_cell.angle_alpha   90.00
_cell.angle_beta   90.00
_cell.angle_gamma   90.00
#
_symmetry.space_group_name_H-M   'P 1'
#
loop_
_entity.id
_entity.type
_entity.pdbx_description
1 polymer ?
#
loop_
_entity_poly.entity_id
_entity_poly.type
_entity_poly.pdbx_seq_one_letter_code
_entity_poly.pdbx_strand_id
1 'polypeptide(L)'
;MKKYAILLVFVVLSNFSLTMVESKEKADSFRSFPVLEYHHIGRPEGRWHRTPENFRSDLEWLYNHGYYPFNLRDILTGFKGLPPGKKPVILTFDDSSTGQFRYLPEGKLDPECAVGILKAFHEKHPKEWPMRATFFVLIETNCPERNLFGQPEYVAQKLRQLEEWGMEIGCHTYSHDRLDKISSAAARRSLERSLKVLSKFVSQEIVSLSLPQGFYPKDLSVLKGFKLVVEVAGGMNPVKFNPLHIKRIQAIDSEWKRFFGR
;
A
#
# COMPACT_ATOMS: atom_id res chain seq x y z
N MET A 1 -18.52 69.42 34.43
CA MET A 1 -17.19 68.74 34.42
C MET A 1 -17.21 67.74 35.57
N LYS A 2 -17.06 66.42 35.47
CA LYS A 2 -16.47 65.50 34.49
C LYS A 2 -17.33 64.21 34.44
N LYS A 3 -17.30 63.55 33.28
CA LYS A 3 -17.94 62.27 32.94
C LYS A 3 -17.21 61.11 33.63
N TYR A 4 -17.94 60.07 34.05
CA TYR A 4 -17.39 58.72 34.18
C TYR A 4 -18.23 57.77 33.34
N ALA A 5 -17.65 57.34 32.22
CA ALA A 5 -18.16 56.28 31.37
C ALA A 5 -17.65 54.94 31.92
N ILE A 6 -18.57 54.01 32.16
CA ILE A 6 -18.25 52.62 32.49
C ILE A 6 -17.84 51.93 31.18
N LEU A 7 -16.55 51.62 31.05
CA LEU A 7 -16.02 50.85 29.92
C LEU A 7 -16.25 49.36 30.20
N LEU A 8 -17.18 48.75 29.45
CA LEU A 8 -17.38 47.31 29.42
C LEU A 8 -16.20 46.66 28.65
N VAL A 9 -15.30 45.99 29.35
CA VAL A 9 -14.28 45.15 28.72
C VAL A 9 -14.89 43.77 28.49
N PHE A 10 -15.24 43.48 27.24
CA PHE A 10 -15.53 42.10 26.81
C PHE A 10 -14.22 41.32 26.77
N VAL A 11 -14.07 40.39 27.72
CA VAL A 11 -13.04 39.37 27.70
C VAL A 11 -13.40 38.35 26.62
N VAL A 12 -12.70 38.40 25.48
CA VAL A 12 -12.71 37.31 24.50
C VAL A 12 -11.85 36.19 25.08
N LEU A 13 -12.49 35.19 25.69
CA LEU A 13 -11.85 33.94 26.08
C LEU A 13 -12.44 32.78 25.30
N SER A 14 -11.53 31.88 24.91
CA SER A 14 -11.71 30.54 24.38
C SER A 14 -11.90 30.38 22.86
N ASN A 15 -10.76 30.24 22.16
CA ASN A 15 -10.66 29.44 20.93
C ASN A 15 -9.43 28.52 20.96
N PHE A 16 -9.01 28.08 22.16
CA PHE A 16 -7.79 27.28 22.34
C PHE A 16 -8.05 25.84 22.85
N SER A 17 -9.27 25.33 22.75
CA SER A 17 -9.61 23.96 23.19
C SER A 17 -10.25 23.05 22.15
N LEU A 18 -10.44 23.47 20.90
CA LEU A 18 -10.97 22.57 19.86
C LEU A 18 -9.88 21.67 19.24
N THR A 19 -8.67 22.19 19.05
CA THR A 19 -7.57 21.50 18.33
C THR A 19 -6.97 20.31 19.08
N MET A 20 -7.04 20.29 20.42
CA MET A 20 -6.55 19.17 21.24
C MET A 20 -7.56 18.03 21.38
N VAL A 21 -8.85 18.30 21.15
CA VAL A 21 -9.92 17.28 21.19
C VAL A 21 -10.02 16.56 19.84
N GLU A 22 -9.95 17.28 18.72
CA GLU A 22 -9.96 16.69 17.36
C GLU A 22 -8.77 15.74 17.10
N SER A 23 -7.59 16.06 17.65
CA SER A 23 -6.39 15.21 17.47
C SER A 23 -6.47 13.89 18.23
N LYS A 24 -7.27 13.82 19.30
CA LYS A 24 -7.50 12.61 20.08
C LYS A 24 -8.56 11.71 19.45
N GLU A 25 -9.66 12.29 18.94
CA GLU A 25 -10.72 11.53 18.25
C GLU A 25 -10.24 10.87 16.96
N LYS A 26 -9.31 11.49 16.22
CA LYS A 26 -8.77 10.90 14.98
C LYS A 26 -7.94 9.64 15.23
N ALA A 27 -7.24 9.60 16.37
CA ALA A 27 -6.47 8.45 16.82
C ALA A 27 -7.35 7.32 17.42
N ASP A 28 -8.61 7.61 17.75
CA ASP A 28 -9.52 6.69 18.44
C ASP A 28 -10.51 5.94 17.50
N SER A 29 -10.48 6.17 16.18
CA SER A 29 -11.48 5.57 15.26
C SER A 29 -11.26 4.09 14.92
N PHE A 30 -10.04 3.55 15.06
CA PHE A 30 -9.75 2.13 14.83
C PHE A 30 -8.59 1.63 15.71
N ARG A 31 -8.65 0.36 16.17
CA ARG A 31 -7.63 -0.25 17.05
C ARG A 31 -6.50 -0.97 16.29
N SER A 32 -6.79 -1.37 15.05
CA SER A 32 -5.87 -2.09 14.18
C SER A 32 -6.30 -1.96 12.73
N PHE A 33 -5.39 -2.19 11.80
CA PHE A 33 -5.65 -2.12 10.36
C PHE A 33 -5.06 -3.32 9.60
N PRO A 34 -5.72 -3.77 8.52
CA PRO A 34 -5.20 -4.81 7.65
C PRO A 34 -4.27 -4.24 6.58
N VAL A 35 -3.21 -5.00 6.29
CA VAL A 35 -2.43 -4.87 5.06
C VAL A 35 -2.66 -6.17 4.29
N LEU A 36 -3.35 -6.08 3.15
CA LEU A 36 -3.69 -7.23 2.32
C LEU A 36 -2.57 -7.50 1.32
N GLU A 37 -2.21 -8.77 1.17
CA GLU A 37 -1.17 -9.24 0.25
C GLU A 37 -1.78 -10.06 -0.88
N TYR A 38 -1.67 -9.54 -2.10
CA TYR A 38 -2.02 -10.21 -3.34
C TYR A 38 -0.74 -10.57 -4.10
N HIS A 39 -0.74 -11.70 -4.80
CA HIS A 39 0.38 -12.10 -5.67
C HIS A 39 -0.08 -12.14 -7.13
N HIS A 40 -0.92 -13.11 -7.51
CA HIS A 40 -1.44 -13.22 -8.88
C HIS A 40 -2.93 -12.86 -8.90
N ILE A 41 -3.30 -11.91 -9.76
CA ILE A 41 -4.70 -11.71 -10.15
C ILE A 41 -4.93 -12.45 -11.46
N GLY A 42 -5.65 -13.56 -11.39
CA GLY A 42 -5.80 -14.49 -12.51
C GLY A 42 -6.54 -15.76 -12.11
N ARG A 43 -6.77 -16.63 -13.10
CA ARG A 43 -7.50 -17.91 -12.92
C ARG A 43 -6.53 -19.09 -13.07
N PRO A 44 -6.80 -20.23 -12.39
CA PRO A 44 -7.85 -20.45 -11.39
C PRO A 44 -7.49 -19.85 -10.02
N GLU A 45 -8.46 -19.82 -9.09
CA GLU A 45 -8.22 -19.47 -7.68
C GLU A 45 -7.22 -20.45 -7.06
N GLY A 46 -6.38 -19.98 -6.14
CA GLY A 46 -5.40 -20.83 -5.48
C GLY A 46 -4.62 -20.11 -4.41
N ARG A 47 -3.65 -20.81 -3.81
CA ARG A 47 -2.88 -20.27 -2.67
C ARG A 47 -2.27 -18.89 -2.95
N TRP A 48 -1.79 -18.63 -4.16
CA TRP A 48 -1.20 -17.33 -4.54
C TRP A 48 -1.99 -16.61 -5.62
N HIS A 49 -3.19 -17.10 -5.93
CA HIS A 49 -4.00 -16.63 -7.05
C HIS A 49 -5.37 -16.21 -6.55
N ARG A 50 -5.68 -14.94 -6.76
CA ARG A 50 -7.01 -14.37 -6.55
C ARG A 50 -7.64 -14.14 -7.91
N THR A 51 -8.81 -14.70 -8.17
CA THR A 51 -9.49 -14.45 -9.44
C THR A 51 -9.92 -12.99 -9.57
N PRO A 52 -10.04 -12.45 -10.80
CA PRO A 52 -10.62 -11.13 -11.05
C PRO A 52 -11.98 -10.94 -10.38
N GLU A 53 -12.83 -11.97 -10.40
CA GLU A 53 -14.16 -11.98 -9.77
C GLU A 53 -14.04 -11.81 -8.26
N ASN A 54 -13.19 -12.61 -7.63
CA ASN A 54 -13.01 -12.55 -6.20
C ASN A 54 -12.30 -11.27 -5.75
N PHE A 55 -11.35 -10.73 -6.53
CA PHE A 55 -10.74 -9.44 -6.22
C PHE A 55 -11.77 -8.29 -6.28
N ARG A 56 -12.70 -8.29 -7.25
CA ARG A 56 -13.84 -7.35 -7.25
C ARG A 56 -14.70 -7.52 -6.00
N SER A 57 -15.00 -8.76 -5.62
CA SER A 57 -15.75 -9.08 -4.40
C SER A 57 -15.03 -8.61 -3.13
N ASP A 58 -13.69 -8.69 -3.10
CA ASP A 58 -12.86 -8.18 -2.02
C ASP A 58 -13.01 -6.66 -1.85
N LEU A 59 -12.94 -5.91 -2.95
CA LEU A 59 -13.11 -4.44 -2.94
C LEU A 59 -14.52 -4.04 -2.51
N GLU A 60 -15.56 -4.69 -3.05
CA GLU A 60 -16.95 -4.45 -2.66
C GLU A 60 -17.18 -4.75 -1.18
N TRP A 61 -16.61 -5.85 -0.66
CA TRP A 61 -16.72 -6.17 0.77
C TRP A 61 -16.05 -5.11 1.63
N LEU A 62 -14.82 -4.71 1.31
CA LEU A 62 -14.10 -3.68 2.07
C LEU A 62 -14.88 -2.35 2.08
N TYR A 63 -15.37 -1.93 0.91
CA TYR A 63 -16.17 -0.73 0.75
C TYR A 63 -17.42 -0.76 1.63
N ASN A 64 -18.22 -1.83 1.54
CA ASN A 64 -19.45 -2.00 2.30
C ASN A 64 -19.23 -2.11 3.82
N HIS A 65 -18.03 -2.51 4.25
CA HIS A 65 -17.66 -2.61 5.67
C HIS A 65 -16.91 -1.38 6.20
N GLY A 66 -16.95 -0.26 5.47
CA GLY A 66 -16.44 1.03 5.91
C GLY A 66 -14.92 1.15 5.86
N TYR A 67 -14.24 0.34 5.06
CA TYR A 67 -12.80 0.53 4.83
C TYR A 67 -12.53 1.67 3.83
N TYR A 68 -11.36 2.27 3.94
CA TYR A 68 -10.85 3.33 3.07
C TYR A 68 -9.40 3.01 2.67
N PRO A 69 -9.07 3.01 1.36
CA PRO A 69 -7.80 2.51 0.88
C PRO A 69 -6.67 3.52 1.08
N PHE A 70 -5.49 3.02 1.41
CA PHE A 70 -4.24 3.78 1.54
C PHE A 70 -3.08 3.06 0.85
N ASN A 71 -2.07 3.83 0.46
CA ASN A 71 -0.76 3.28 0.13
C ASN A 71 -0.06 2.90 1.44
N LEU A 72 0.88 1.96 1.40
CA LEU A 72 1.68 1.57 2.55
C LEU A 72 2.44 2.78 3.14
N ARG A 73 3.01 3.66 2.30
CA ARG A 73 3.69 4.90 2.74
C ARG A 73 2.83 5.86 3.56
N ASP A 74 1.51 5.79 3.43
CA ASP A 74 0.60 6.69 4.16
C ASP A 74 0.61 6.41 5.68
N ILE A 75 1.12 5.24 6.10
CA ILE A 75 1.47 4.93 7.49
C ILE A 75 2.35 6.01 8.10
N LEU A 76 3.33 6.52 7.35
CA LEU A 76 4.31 7.50 7.84
C LEU A 76 3.65 8.84 8.22
N THR A 77 2.45 9.09 7.71
CA THR A 77 1.66 10.28 8.02
C THR A 77 0.47 9.99 8.96
N GLY A 78 0.39 8.77 9.49
CA GLY A 78 -0.71 8.32 10.33
C GLY A 78 -2.05 8.29 9.58
N PHE A 79 -2.05 7.87 8.31
CA PHE A 79 -3.24 7.83 7.46
C PHE A 79 -3.92 9.20 7.32
N LYS A 80 -3.12 10.26 7.14
CA LYS A 80 -3.64 11.61 6.93
C LYS A 80 -4.64 11.62 5.77
N GLY A 81 -5.84 12.11 6.03
CA GLY A 81 -6.93 12.13 5.05
C GLY A 81 -7.96 11.00 5.23
N LEU A 82 -7.81 10.13 6.24
CA LEU A 82 -8.85 9.16 6.61
C LEU A 82 -10.18 9.89 6.94
N PRO A 83 -11.28 9.60 6.23
CA PRO A 83 -12.57 10.18 6.54
C PRO A 83 -13.11 9.72 7.90
N PRO A 84 -13.83 10.59 8.65
CA PRO A 84 -14.46 10.20 9.91
C PRO A 84 -15.33 8.94 9.76
N GLY A 85 -15.20 8.01 10.72
CA GLY A 85 -15.97 6.76 10.75
C GLY A 85 -15.50 5.66 9.78
N LYS A 86 -14.48 5.91 8.95
CA LYS A 86 -13.86 4.88 8.10
C LYS A 86 -12.68 4.20 8.81
N LYS A 87 -12.30 3.02 8.33
CA LYS A 87 -11.11 2.26 8.79
C LYS A 87 -10.08 2.18 7.66
N PRO A 88 -8.78 2.35 7.91
CA PRO A 88 -7.79 2.20 6.85
C PRO A 88 -7.66 0.74 6.41
N VAL A 89 -7.42 0.52 5.12
CA VAL A 89 -6.93 -0.76 4.54
C VAL A 89 -5.82 -0.43 3.56
N ILE A 90 -4.77 -1.26 3.54
CA ILE A 90 -3.71 -1.16 2.54
C ILE A 90 -3.77 -2.39 1.65
N LEU A 91 -3.74 -2.17 0.33
CA LEU A 91 -3.67 -3.23 -0.67
C LEU A 91 -2.23 -3.31 -1.20
N THR A 92 -1.58 -4.44 -1.02
CA THR A 92 -0.21 -4.68 -1.50
C THR A 92 -0.17 -5.80 -2.52
N PHE A 93 0.68 -5.64 -3.53
CA PHE A 93 0.85 -6.59 -4.62
C PHE A 93 2.33 -6.95 -4.78
N ASP A 94 2.67 -8.23 -4.58
CA ASP A 94 4.04 -8.74 -4.69
C ASP A 94 4.28 -9.39 -6.05
N ASP A 95 5.52 -9.44 -6.51
CA ASP A 95 5.99 -10.05 -7.78
C ASP A 95 5.80 -9.26 -9.08
N SER A 96 5.02 -8.18 -9.12
CA SER A 96 4.76 -7.41 -10.34
C SER A 96 4.41 -8.27 -11.57
N SER A 97 3.48 -9.22 -11.42
CA SER A 97 3.04 -10.08 -12.53
C SER A 97 2.15 -9.33 -13.53
N THR A 98 1.99 -9.88 -14.75
CA THR A 98 1.08 -9.32 -15.76
C THR A 98 -0.36 -9.21 -15.25
N GLY A 99 -0.82 -10.13 -14.40
CA GLY A 99 -2.13 -10.07 -13.74
C GLY A 99 -2.34 -8.80 -12.90
N GLN A 100 -1.27 -8.14 -12.46
CA GLN A 100 -1.37 -6.90 -11.68
C GLN A 100 -1.57 -5.67 -12.56
N PHE A 101 -0.78 -5.54 -13.63
CA PHE A 101 -0.93 -4.45 -14.59
C PHE A 101 -0.63 -4.96 -16.00
N ARG A 102 -1.66 -5.08 -16.83
CA ARG A 102 -1.55 -5.49 -18.23
C ARG A 102 -2.26 -4.54 -19.17
N TYR A 103 -1.60 -4.26 -20.28
CA TYR A 103 -2.22 -3.73 -21.48
C TYR A 103 -2.58 -4.88 -22.41
N LEU A 104 -3.80 -4.85 -22.91
CA LEU A 104 -4.26 -5.66 -24.04
C LEU A 104 -3.71 -5.07 -25.35
N PRO A 105 -3.92 -5.74 -26.50
CA PRO A 105 -3.67 -5.14 -27.81
C PRO A 105 -4.25 -3.71 -27.92
N GLU A 106 -3.61 -2.92 -28.78
CA GLU A 106 -3.92 -1.49 -28.98
C GLU A 106 -3.74 -0.60 -27.73
N GLY A 107 -3.08 -1.09 -26.68
CA GLY A 107 -2.77 -0.30 -25.48
C GLY A 107 -3.96 -0.11 -24.53
N LYS A 108 -5.02 -0.91 -24.66
CA LYS A 108 -6.18 -0.86 -23.77
C LYS A 108 -5.85 -1.48 -22.42
N LEU A 109 -6.14 -0.78 -21.31
CA LEU A 109 -5.98 -1.34 -19.96
C LEU A 109 -6.87 -2.57 -19.80
N ASP A 110 -6.29 -3.69 -19.35
CA ASP A 110 -7.04 -4.92 -19.16
C ASP A 110 -8.02 -4.78 -17.97
N PRO A 111 -9.34 -4.92 -18.18
CA PRO A 111 -10.33 -4.82 -17.11
C PRO A 111 -10.29 -5.99 -16.10
N GLU A 112 -9.50 -7.04 -16.37
CA GLU A 112 -9.31 -8.19 -15.49
C GLU A 112 -8.00 -8.13 -14.69
N CYS A 113 -7.07 -7.24 -15.03
CA CYS A 113 -5.88 -7.04 -14.20
C CYS A 113 -6.18 -6.21 -12.95
N ALA A 114 -5.34 -6.31 -11.91
CA ALA A 114 -5.56 -5.61 -10.64
C ALA A 114 -5.76 -4.09 -10.83
N VAL A 115 -4.90 -3.45 -11.61
CA VAL A 115 -4.96 -2.01 -11.90
C VAL A 115 -6.23 -1.65 -12.66
N GLY A 116 -6.67 -2.46 -13.62
CA GLY A 116 -7.92 -2.24 -14.35
C GLY A 116 -9.15 -2.32 -13.43
N ILE A 117 -9.16 -3.31 -12.53
CA ILE A 117 -10.22 -3.48 -11.55
C ILE A 117 -10.24 -2.32 -10.55
N LEU A 118 -9.09 -1.93 -10.00
CA LEU A 118 -8.96 -0.78 -9.09
C LEU A 118 -9.43 0.52 -9.76
N LYS A 119 -9.05 0.74 -11.02
CA LYS A 119 -9.47 1.91 -11.79
C LYS A 119 -10.98 1.96 -11.98
N ALA A 120 -11.59 0.85 -12.41
CA ALA A 120 -13.04 0.77 -12.57
C ALA A 120 -13.78 0.97 -11.24
N PHE A 121 -13.24 0.43 -10.14
CA PHE A 121 -13.81 0.61 -8.80
C PHE A 121 -13.72 2.08 -8.34
N HIS A 122 -12.58 2.73 -8.58
CA HIS A 122 -12.41 4.16 -8.32
C HIS A 122 -13.39 5.00 -9.14
N GLU A 123 -13.56 4.75 -10.44
CA GLU A 123 -14.49 5.49 -11.29
C GLU A 123 -15.95 5.39 -10.83
N LYS A 124 -16.33 4.24 -10.25
CA LYS A 124 -17.64 4.04 -9.61
C LYS A 124 -17.77 4.77 -8.27
N HIS A 125 -16.67 4.95 -7.54
CA HIS A 125 -16.63 5.52 -6.18
C HIS A 125 -15.57 6.64 -6.02
N PRO A 126 -15.56 7.70 -6.85
CA PRO A 126 -14.38 8.57 -7.03
C PRO A 126 -13.97 9.36 -5.78
N LYS A 127 -14.92 9.64 -4.87
CA LYS A 127 -14.68 10.36 -3.61
C LYS A 127 -14.37 9.43 -2.43
N GLU A 128 -14.77 8.17 -2.52
CA GLU A 128 -14.74 7.24 -1.39
C GLU A 128 -13.69 6.14 -1.55
N TRP A 129 -13.23 5.90 -2.78
CA TRP A 129 -12.22 4.91 -3.09
C TRP A 129 -11.16 5.50 -4.04
N PRO A 130 -10.24 6.36 -3.54
CA PRO A 130 -9.15 6.87 -4.36
C PRO A 130 -8.26 5.73 -4.85
N MET A 131 -7.56 5.94 -5.96
CA MET A 131 -6.54 5.02 -6.47
C MET A 131 -5.36 4.94 -5.49
N ARG A 132 -5.41 3.93 -4.60
CA ARG A 132 -4.43 3.66 -3.55
C ARG A 132 -4.16 2.16 -3.46
N ALA A 133 -2.92 1.80 -3.69
CA ALA A 133 -2.38 0.44 -3.64
C ALA A 133 -0.85 0.53 -3.73
N THR A 134 -0.15 -0.44 -3.17
CA THR A 134 1.32 -0.53 -3.21
C THR A 134 1.75 -1.73 -4.04
N PHE A 135 2.54 -1.51 -5.09
CA PHE A 135 3.10 -2.56 -5.93
C PHE A 135 4.58 -2.76 -5.62
N PHE A 136 4.95 -3.95 -5.17
CA PHE A 136 6.32 -4.34 -4.89
C PHE A 136 6.93 -4.99 -6.14
N VAL A 137 7.82 -4.26 -6.79
CA VAL A 137 8.24 -4.55 -8.17
C VAL A 137 9.55 -5.34 -8.21
N LEU A 138 9.57 -6.39 -9.03
CA LEU A 138 10.74 -7.16 -9.40
C LEU A 138 11.33 -6.63 -10.71
N ILE A 139 12.66 -6.58 -10.80
CA ILE A 139 13.34 -6.02 -11.97
C ILE A 139 13.59 -7.09 -13.02
N GLU A 140 14.25 -8.18 -12.60
CA GLU A 140 14.73 -9.20 -13.53
C GLU A 140 14.79 -10.55 -12.81
N THR A 141 13.96 -11.47 -13.22
CA THR A 141 13.80 -12.81 -12.66
C THR A 141 13.85 -13.84 -13.78
N ASN A 142 13.89 -15.12 -13.40
CA ASN A 142 13.72 -16.25 -14.32
C ASN A 142 12.26 -16.45 -14.79
N CYS A 143 11.32 -15.60 -14.35
CA CYS A 143 9.94 -15.59 -14.78
C CYS A 143 9.64 -14.26 -15.49
N PRO A 144 9.78 -14.18 -16.83
CA PRO A 144 9.66 -12.92 -17.56
C PRO A 144 8.35 -12.15 -17.31
N GLU A 145 7.25 -12.87 -17.05
CA GLU A 145 5.94 -12.28 -16.74
C GLU A 145 5.91 -11.44 -15.44
N ARG A 146 6.91 -11.60 -14.57
CA ARG A 146 7.09 -10.86 -13.31
C ARG A 146 8.08 -9.71 -13.42
N ASN A 147 8.84 -9.64 -14.51
CA ASN A 147 9.84 -8.60 -14.70
C ASN A 147 9.11 -7.33 -15.11
N LEU A 148 8.97 -6.38 -14.17
CA LEU A 148 8.37 -5.07 -14.44
C LEU A 148 6.99 -5.18 -15.14
N PHE A 149 6.10 -6.04 -14.62
CA PHE A 149 4.76 -6.31 -15.18
C PHE A 149 4.73 -7.02 -16.54
N GLY A 150 5.82 -7.69 -16.93
CA GLY A 150 5.86 -8.68 -18.00
C GLY A 150 5.55 -8.15 -19.41
N GLN A 151 5.63 -6.83 -19.61
CA GLN A 151 5.48 -6.18 -20.91
C GLN A 151 6.58 -5.12 -21.06
N PRO A 152 7.79 -5.51 -21.50
CA PRO A 152 8.98 -4.64 -21.51
C PRO A 152 8.78 -3.32 -22.25
N GLU A 153 7.97 -3.32 -23.30
CA GLU A 153 7.61 -2.16 -24.11
C GLU A 153 6.78 -1.11 -23.34
N TYR A 154 6.09 -1.51 -22.26
CA TYR A 154 5.22 -0.63 -21.47
C TYR A 154 5.78 -0.27 -20.09
N VAL A 155 6.98 -0.73 -19.71
CA VAL A 155 7.54 -0.54 -18.35
C VAL A 155 7.50 0.91 -17.90
N ALA A 156 8.04 1.81 -18.71
CA ALA A 156 8.13 3.22 -18.38
C ALA A 156 6.76 3.88 -18.25
N GLN A 157 5.82 3.50 -19.12
CA GLN A 157 4.44 3.98 -19.10
C GLN A 157 3.70 3.47 -17.86
N LYS A 158 3.75 2.17 -17.57
CA LYS A 158 3.07 1.56 -16.42
C LYS A 158 3.54 2.17 -15.10
N LEU A 159 4.85 2.23 -14.86
CA LEU A 159 5.39 2.75 -13.60
C LEU A 159 5.04 4.22 -13.36
N ARG A 160 5.12 5.07 -14.40
CA ARG A 160 4.68 6.46 -14.31
C ARG A 160 3.19 6.58 -14.04
N GLN A 161 2.36 5.80 -14.72
CA GLN A 161 0.91 5.85 -14.51
C GLN A 161 0.48 5.40 -13.13
N LEU A 162 1.15 4.38 -12.56
CA LEU A 162 0.90 3.98 -11.17
C LEU A 162 1.12 5.18 -10.24
N GLU A 163 2.23 5.89 -10.40
CA GLU A 163 2.53 7.11 -9.63
C GLU A 163 1.54 8.25 -9.91
N GLU A 164 1.27 8.57 -11.18
CA GLU A 164 0.36 9.64 -11.60
C GLU A 164 -1.07 9.41 -11.09
N TRP A 165 -1.52 8.16 -11.03
CA TRP A 165 -2.80 7.78 -10.45
C TRP A 165 -2.78 7.75 -8.92
N GLY A 166 -1.63 7.99 -8.29
CA GLY A 166 -1.50 8.11 -6.85
C GLY A 166 -1.27 6.79 -6.10
N MET A 167 -0.87 5.73 -6.81
CA MET A 167 -0.45 4.45 -6.22
C MET A 167 1.06 4.45 -5.93
N GLU A 168 1.46 3.57 -5.02
CA GLU A 168 2.84 3.47 -4.55
C GLU A 168 3.63 2.39 -5.29
N ILE A 169 4.89 2.71 -5.60
CA ILE A 169 5.91 1.73 -6.00
C ILE A 169 6.81 1.42 -4.79
N GLY A 170 6.89 0.13 -4.45
CA GLY A 170 7.77 -0.44 -3.45
C GLY A 170 8.83 -1.35 -4.07
N CYS A 171 9.89 -1.64 -3.31
CA CYS A 171 10.95 -2.56 -3.70
C CYS A 171 10.60 -4.01 -3.36
N HIS A 172 10.84 -4.96 -4.28
CA HIS A 172 10.75 -6.40 -3.98
C HIS A 172 12.09 -7.11 -4.19
N THR A 173 13.22 -6.43 -3.94
CA THR A 173 14.58 -6.81 -4.34
C THR A 173 14.79 -6.72 -5.86
N TYR A 174 15.95 -7.15 -6.35
CA TYR A 174 16.26 -7.13 -7.78
C TYR A 174 15.65 -8.34 -8.52
N SER A 175 15.90 -9.54 -8.01
CA SER A 175 15.56 -10.81 -8.68
C SER A 175 14.73 -11.77 -7.81
N HIS A 176 13.98 -11.24 -6.83
CA HIS A 176 13.31 -12.04 -5.79
C HIS A 176 14.35 -12.73 -4.88
N ASP A 177 15.35 -11.95 -4.47
CA ASP A 177 16.53 -12.39 -3.74
C ASP A 177 16.20 -12.73 -2.27
N ARG A 178 16.56 -13.95 -1.85
CA ARG A 178 16.44 -14.39 -0.46
C ARG A 178 17.53 -13.75 0.40
N LEU A 179 17.22 -12.59 0.98
CA LEU A 179 18.17 -11.78 1.74
C LEU A 179 18.78 -12.52 2.95
N ASP A 180 18.10 -13.54 3.48
CA ASP A 180 18.58 -14.41 4.56
C ASP A 180 19.63 -15.45 4.09
N LYS A 181 19.69 -15.72 2.78
CA LYS A 181 20.57 -16.73 2.16
C LYS A 181 21.82 -16.16 1.52
N ILE A 182 21.91 -14.85 1.39
CA ILE A 182 23.05 -14.17 0.75
C ILE A 182 23.82 -13.33 1.77
N SER A 183 25.03 -12.88 1.40
CA SER A 183 25.82 -12.00 2.26
C SER A 183 25.19 -10.61 2.36
N SER A 184 25.44 -9.89 3.45
CA SER A 184 24.94 -8.51 3.63
C SER A 184 25.37 -7.58 2.49
N ALA A 185 26.56 -7.78 1.91
CA ALA A 185 27.03 -7.03 0.75
C ALA A 185 26.22 -7.35 -0.52
N ALA A 186 25.89 -8.62 -0.76
CA ALA A 186 25.03 -9.01 -1.87
C ALA A 186 23.60 -8.49 -1.71
N ALA A 187 23.06 -8.55 -0.48
CA ALA A 187 21.74 -8.02 -0.16
C ALA A 187 21.64 -6.51 -0.42
N ARG A 188 22.62 -5.71 0.06
CA ARG A 188 22.68 -4.26 -0.23
C ARG A 188 22.74 -3.99 -1.73
N ARG A 189 23.59 -4.70 -2.47
CA ARG A 189 23.67 -4.56 -3.94
C ARG A 189 22.35 -4.87 -4.64
N SER A 190 21.63 -5.91 -4.22
CA SER A 190 20.31 -6.24 -4.79
C SER A 190 19.32 -5.10 -4.57
N LEU A 191 19.20 -4.62 -3.34
CA LEU A 191 18.29 -3.52 -2.98
C LEU A 191 18.67 -2.23 -3.72
N GLU A 192 19.93 -1.82 -3.70
CA GLU A 192 20.42 -0.62 -4.39
C GLU A 192 20.21 -0.68 -5.90
N ARG A 193 20.45 -1.84 -6.53
CA ARG A 193 20.22 -2.02 -7.98
C ARG A 193 18.74 -1.92 -8.32
N SER A 194 17.86 -2.48 -7.48
CA SER A 194 16.41 -2.36 -7.64
C SER A 194 15.96 -0.91 -7.55
N LEU A 195 16.36 -0.20 -6.49
CA LEU A 195 16.06 1.22 -6.30
C LEU A 195 16.57 2.07 -7.46
N LYS A 196 17.80 1.85 -7.93
CA LYS A 196 18.40 2.58 -9.07
C LYS A 196 17.64 2.38 -10.38
N VAL A 197 17.00 1.23 -10.59
CA VAL A 197 16.20 1.00 -11.80
C VAL A 197 14.85 1.68 -11.66
N LEU A 198 14.15 1.46 -10.55
CA LEU A 198 12.82 2.02 -10.32
C LEU A 198 12.84 3.55 -10.31
N SER A 199 13.86 4.17 -9.71
CA SER A 199 14.01 5.63 -9.63
C SER A 199 14.21 6.32 -10.99
N LYS A 200 14.42 5.56 -12.08
CA LYS A 200 14.45 6.12 -13.45
C LYS A 200 13.05 6.38 -14.00
N PHE A 201 12.04 5.71 -13.45
CA PHE A 201 10.67 5.73 -13.97
C PHE A 201 9.71 6.51 -13.07
N VAL A 202 10.00 6.60 -11.77
CA VAL A 202 9.14 7.29 -10.80
C VAL A 202 9.91 8.36 -10.03
N SER A 203 9.20 9.40 -9.65
CA SER A 203 9.71 10.55 -8.89
C SER A 203 9.55 10.37 -7.37
N GLN A 204 8.64 9.49 -6.94
CA GLN A 204 8.40 9.18 -5.54
C GLN A 204 9.63 8.54 -4.90
N GLU A 205 9.93 8.94 -3.67
CA GLU A 205 10.90 8.23 -2.84
C GLU A 205 10.39 6.79 -2.62
N ILE A 206 11.21 5.78 -2.89
CA ILE A 206 10.86 4.36 -2.66
C ILE A 206 11.28 4.00 -1.24
N VAL A 207 10.31 3.99 -0.32
CA VAL A 207 10.54 3.84 1.12
C VAL A 207 10.09 2.50 1.68
N SER A 208 9.37 1.71 0.88
CA SER A 208 8.77 0.44 1.26
C SER A 208 9.46 -0.75 0.62
N LEU A 209 9.60 -1.84 1.38
CA LEU A 209 10.19 -3.11 0.95
C LEU A 209 9.26 -4.26 1.32
N SER A 210 8.96 -5.12 0.35
CA SER A 210 8.47 -6.47 0.61
C SER A 210 9.63 -7.46 0.56
N LEU A 211 9.83 -8.22 1.63
CA LEU A 211 10.87 -9.24 1.69
C LEU A 211 10.40 -10.50 0.95
N PRO A 212 11.15 -11.00 -0.05
CA PRO A 212 10.84 -12.27 -0.70
C PRO A 212 10.64 -13.39 0.33
N GLN A 213 9.44 -13.97 0.32
CA GLN A 213 8.98 -15.00 1.28
C GLN A 213 9.00 -14.57 2.76
N GLY A 214 9.07 -13.27 3.06
CA GLY A 214 9.01 -12.72 4.42
C GLY A 214 10.27 -12.92 5.27
N PHE A 215 11.39 -13.38 4.69
CA PHE A 215 12.61 -13.65 5.46
C PHE A 215 13.55 -12.44 5.51
N TYR A 216 13.93 -12.07 6.74
CA TYR A 216 14.83 -10.94 6.99
C TYR A 216 16.30 -11.31 6.73
N PRO A 217 17.14 -10.35 6.30
CA PRO A 217 18.57 -10.55 6.27
C PRO A 217 19.11 -10.83 7.67
N LYS A 218 20.22 -11.56 7.75
CA LYS A 218 20.93 -11.83 9.02
C LYS A 218 21.42 -10.54 9.70
N ASP A 219 21.76 -9.54 8.90
CA ASP A 219 22.21 -8.21 9.33
C ASP A 219 21.15 -7.19 8.93
N LEU A 220 20.40 -6.67 9.91
CA LEU A 220 19.31 -5.72 9.67
C LEU A 220 19.79 -4.36 9.14
N SER A 221 21.09 -4.04 9.25
CA SER A 221 21.62 -2.80 8.66
C SER A 221 21.55 -2.77 7.13
N VAL A 222 21.32 -3.93 6.49
CA VAL A 222 20.97 -4.05 5.07
C VAL A 222 19.70 -3.28 4.72
N LEU A 223 18.75 -3.16 5.67
CA LEU A 223 17.46 -2.49 5.46
C LEU A 223 17.54 -0.97 5.62
N LYS A 224 18.73 -0.41 5.91
CA LYS A 224 18.93 1.03 6.08
C LYS A 224 18.48 1.77 4.82
N GLY A 225 17.57 2.74 4.99
CA GLY A 225 16.98 3.52 3.89
C GLY A 225 15.51 3.19 3.66
N PHE A 226 15.06 1.97 4.01
CA PHE A 226 13.64 1.64 4.04
C PHE A 226 13.01 2.14 5.35
N LYS A 227 11.80 2.69 5.23
CA LYS A 227 10.99 3.17 6.35
C LYS A 227 9.91 2.17 6.73
N LEU A 228 9.51 1.31 5.78
CA LEU A 228 8.43 0.35 5.92
C LEU A 228 8.86 -0.99 5.33
N VAL A 229 8.76 -2.07 6.11
CA VAL A 229 9.10 -3.43 5.65
C VAL A 229 7.94 -4.35 6.01
N VAL A 230 7.45 -5.09 5.00
CA VAL A 230 6.34 -6.05 5.16
C VAL A 230 6.84 -7.49 5.15
N GLU A 231 6.15 -8.34 5.90
CA GLU A 231 6.45 -9.75 6.08
C GLU A 231 5.21 -10.64 5.89
N VAL A 232 5.45 -11.93 5.63
CA VAL A 232 4.41 -12.96 5.43
C VAL A 232 4.10 -13.66 6.77
N ALA A 233 3.66 -12.89 7.76
CA ALA A 233 3.42 -13.37 9.13
C ALA A 233 1.93 -13.59 9.48
N GLY A 234 1.00 -13.08 8.66
CA GLY A 234 -0.43 -13.14 8.95
C GLY A 234 -0.88 -12.11 9.99
N GLY A 235 -1.94 -11.37 9.68
CA GLY A 235 -2.78 -10.70 10.68
C GLY A 235 -2.80 -9.18 10.68
N MET A 236 -3.61 -8.66 11.61
CA MET A 236 -3.87 -7.22 11.76
C MET A 236 -2.68 -6.50 12.40
N ASN A 237 -2.42 -5.27 11.98
CA ASN A 237 -1.42 -4.41 12.60
C ASN A 237 -2.09 -3.50 13.64
N PRO A 238 -1.65 -3.50 14.91
CA PRO A 238 -2.09 -2.51 15.88
C PRO A 238 -1.62 -1.11 15.48
N VAL A 239 -2.20 -0.05 16.05
CA VAL A 239 -1.76 1.34 15.78
C VAL A 239 -0.31 1.59 16.24
N LYS A 240 0.14 0.90 17.29
CA LYS A 240 1.54 0.89 17.76
C LYS A 240 2.22 -0.40 17.33
N PHE A 241 3.09 -0.33 16.32
CA PHE A 241 3.79 -1.48 15.75
C PHE A 241 5.21 -1.08 15.33
N ASN A 242 6.04 -2.08 15.01
CA ASN A 242 7.35 -1.84 14.42
C ASN A 242 7.17 -1.67 12.89
N PRO A 243 7.49 -0.50 12.30
CA PRO A 243 7.30 -0.27 10.87
C PRO A 243 8.23 -1.11 9.98
N LEU A 244 9.26 -1.73 10.56
CA LEU A 244 10.11 -2.70 9.87
C LEU A 244 9.61 -4.15 10.01
N HIS A 245 8.46 -4.38 10.63
CA HIS A 245 7.82 -5.70 10.79
C HIS A 245 6.30 -5.60 10.62
N ILE A 246 5.87 -5.19 9.43
CA ILE A 246 4.45 -5.02 9.10
C ILE A 246 3.86 -6.36 8.67
N LYS A 247 2.90 -6.85 9.45
CA LYS A 247 2.20 -8.10 9.15
C LYS A 247 1.26 -7.90 7.98
N ARG A 248 1.15 -8.91 7.12
CA ARG A 248 0.18 -8.93 6.03
C ARG A 248 -0.77 -10.10 6.16
N ILE A 249 -1.99 -9.90 5.68
CA ILE A 249 -3.01 -10.92 5.51
C ILE A 249 -3.01 -11.29 4.03
N GLN A 250 -2.72 -12.55 3.74
CA GLN A 250 -2.77 -13.11 2.42
C GLN A 250 -4.22 -13.09 1.91
N ALA A 251 -4.45 -12.55 0.73
CA ALA A 251 -5.80 -12.40 0.18
C ALA A 251 -6.34 -13.71 -0.42
N ILE A 252 -6.50 -14.72 0.43
CA ILE A 252 -7.09 -16.03 0.13
C ILE A 252 -8.31 -16.28 1.03
N ASP A 253 -9.25 -17.12 0.59
CA ASP A 253 -10.52 -17.33 1.29
C ASP A 253 -10.35 -17.74 2.76
N SER A 254 -9.37 -18.60 3.07
CA SER A 254 -9.12 -19.03 4.45
C SER A 254 -8.72 -17.89 5.39
N GLU A 255 -7.97 -16.91 4.88
CA GLU A 255 -7.55 -15.75 5.67
C GLU A 255 -8.64 -14.67 5.70
N TRP A 256 -9.36 -14.49 4.59
CA TRP A 256 -10.57 -13.67 4.55
C TRP A 256 -11.58 -14.11 5.63
N LYS A 257 -11.85 -15.41 5.71
CA LYS A 257 -12.71 -16.00 6.74
C LYS A 257 -12.16 -15.79 8.14
N ARG A 258 -10.86 -16.04 8.33
CA ARG A 258 -10.21 -15.93 9.65
C ARG A 258 -10.22 -14.51 10.22
N PHE A 259 -9.94 -13.50 9.39
CA PHE A 259 -9.72 -12.13 9.87
C PHE A 259 -10.92 -11.22 9.69
N PHE A 260 -11.83 -11.56 8.76
CA PHE A 260 -12.97 -10.72 8.42
C PHE A 260 -14.33 -11.42 8.59
N GLY A 261 -14.34 -12.74 8.86
CA GLY A 261 -15.58 -13.51 9.02
C GLY A 261 -16.39 -13.69 7.74
N ARG A 262 -15.74 -13.48 6.59
CA ARG A 262 -16.32 -13.64 5.25
C ARG A 262 -16.24 -15.07 4.74
#